data_AF-A0A7C4H0C5-F1
#
_entry.id   AF-A0A7C4H0C5-F1
#
_cell.length_a   1.000
_cell.length_b   1.000
_cell.length_c   1.000
_cell.angle_alpha   90.00
_cell.angle_beta   90.00
_cell.angle_gamma   90.00
#
_symmetry.space_group_name_H-M   'P 1'
#
loop_
_entity.id
_entity.type
_entity.pdbx_description
1 polymer ?
#
loop_
_entity_poly.entity_id
_entity_poly.type
_entity_poly.pdbx_seq_one_letter_code
_entity_poly.pdbx_strand_id
1 'polypeptide(L)'
;MTIRIKSTSEFKQLSIGETFNKLETSIHGLTEAEAKNRIEKFGYNEIREEKRSPLIDFFKRYWGPMPWLLELAIVLSCVLGHYLEAIIIFTLLTINVIIGFVHSHRSQKVLEFLKKRLAVKARV
;
A
#
# COMPACT_ATOMS: atom_id res chain seq x y z
N MET A 1 2.90 26.87 -19.08
CA MET A 1 1.53 26.36 -19.26
C MET A 1 1.27 25.18 -18.32
N THR A 2 0.33 25.33 -17.38
CA THR A 2 0.01 24.33 -16.33
C THR A 2 -1.29 23.63 -16.73
N ILE A 3 -1.18 22.44 -17.31
CA ILE A 3 -2.34 21.57 -17.55
C ILE A 3 -2.97 21.29 -16.17
N ARG A 4 -4.13 21.89 -15.91
CA ARG A 4 -4.90 21.64 -14.69
C ARG A 4 -5.48 20.23 -14.78
N ILE A 5 -5.14 19.39 -13.80
CA ILE A 5 -5.62 18.02 -13.69
C ILE A 5 -7.15 18.07 -13.49
N LYS A 6 -7.90 17.74 -14.54
CA LYS A 6 -9.36 17.58 -14.48
C LYS A 6 -9.72 16.12 -14.20
N SER A 7 -10.89 15.89 -13.61
CA SER A 7 -11.39 14.53 -13.35
C SER A 7 -11.72 13.80 -14.67
N THR A 8 -11.59 12.48 -14.69
CA THR A 8 -11.91 11.65 -15.88
C THR A 8 -13.33 11.87 -16.40
N SER A 9 -14.28 12.20 -15.51
CA SER A 9 -15.67 12.54 -15.86
C SER A 9 -15.81 13.82 -16.68
N GLU A 10 -14.94 14.81 -16.46
CA GLU A 10 -14.97 16.06 -17.22
C GLU A 10 -14.43 15.88 -18.64
N PHE A 11 -13.44 14.99 -18.83
CA PHE A 11 -12.92 14.66 -20.15
C PHE A 11 -13.91 13.88 -21.00
N LYS A 12 -14.80 13.09 -20.39
CA LYS A 12 -15.82 12.30 -21.10
C LYS A 12 -16.86 13.17 -21.84
N GLN A 13 -16.99 14.44 -21.45
CA GLN A 13 -17.96 15.39 -22.00
C GLN A 13 -17.35 16.32 -23.06
N LEU A 14 -16.02 16.33 -23.21
CA LEU A 14 -15.29 17.17 -24.16
C LEU A 14 -15.20 16.50 -25.53
N SER A 15 -15.24 17.30 -26.59
CA SER A 15 -14.97 16.80 -27.94
C SER A 15 -13.47 16.46 -28.11
N ILE A 16 -13.16 15.64 -29.12
CA ILE A 16 -11.77 15.23 -29.42
C ILE A 16 -10.86 16.45 -29.67
N GLY A 17 -11.34 17.43 -30.43
CA GLY A 17 -10.58 18.65 -30.75
C GLY A 17 -10.33 19.55 -29.53
N GLU A 18 -11.34 19.70 -28.65
CA GLU A 18 -11.17 20.44 -27.40
C GLU A 18 -10.21 19.74 -26.44
N THR A 19 -10.22 18.41 -26.43
CA THR A 19 -9.28 17.60 -25.62
C THR A 19 -7.85 17.77 -26.12
N PHE A 20 -7.61 17.77 -27.44
CA PHE A 20 -6.30 18.02 -28.03
C PHE A 20 -5.74 19.40 -27.69
N ASN A 21 -6.57 20.44 -27.84
CA ASN A 21 -6.16 21.80 -27.48
C ASN A 21 -5.87 21.94 -25.97
N LYS A 22 -6.63 21.24 -25.12
CA LYS A 22 -6.49 21.35 -23.66
C LYS A 22 -5.33 20.55 -23.08
N LEU A 23 -5.02 19.41 -23.68
CA LEU A 23 -3.87 18.57 -23.33
C LEU A 23 -2.62 18.96 -24.12
N GLU A 24 -2.71 20.00 -24.96
CA GLU A 24 -1.63 20.48 -25.83
C GLU A 24 -0.98 19.31 -26.57
N THR A 25 -1.79 18.49 -27.24
CA THR A 25 -1.32 17.28 -27.94
C THR A 25 -2.04 17.13 -29.28
N SER A 26 -1.50 16.30 -30.16
CA SER A 26 -1.98 16.09 -31.52
C SER A 26 -2.43 14.65 -31.76
N ILE A 27 -3.04 14.39 -32.92
CA ILE A 27 -3.34 13.03 -33.41
C ILE A 27 -2.06 12.19 -33.56
N HIS A 28 -0.92 12.82 -33.84
CA HIS A 28 0.37 12.14 -33.95
C HIS A 28 1.07 11.93 -32.60
N GLY A 29 0.43 12.33 -31.50
CA GLY A 29 0.96 12.20 -30.15
C GLY A 29 1.90 13.34 -29.76
N LEU A 30 2.76 13.05 -28.78
CA LEU A 30 3.75 13.96 -28.20
C LEU A 30 5.14 13.62 -28.73
N THR A 31 6.01 14.63 -28.79
CA THR A 31 7.43 14.38 -29.03
C THR A 31 8.10 13.77 -27.79
N GLU A 32 9.21 13.06 -27.97
CA GLU A 32 9.95 12.43 -26.86
C GLU A 32 10.43 13.46 -25.83
N ALA A 33 10.82 14.66 -26.29
CA ALA A 33 11.23 15.77 -25.44
C ALA A 33 10.06 16.30 -24.57
N GLU A 34 8.87 16.46 -25.15
CA GLU A 34 7.68 16.88 -24.42
C GLU A 34 7.20 15.81 -23.43
N ALA A 35 7.26 14.54 -23.82
CA ALA A 35 6.91 13.43 -22.94
C ALA A 35 7.82 13.42 -21.70
N LYS A 36 9.13 13.59 -21.87
CA LYS A 36 10.09 13.67 -20.76
C LYS A 36 9.83 14.86 -19.84
N ASN A 37 9.59 16.04 -20.41
CA ASN A 37 9.26 17.26 -19.65
C ASN A 37 7.95 17.08 -18.86
N ARG A 38 6.94 16.41 -19.43
CA ARG A 38 5.70 16.08 -18.72
C ARG A 38 5.91 15.08 -17.60
N ILE A 39 6.77 14.08 -17.76
CA ILE A 39 7.12 13.15 -16.67
C ILE A 39 7.75 13.89 -15.48
N GLU A 40 8.65 14.85 -15.74
CA GLU A 40 9.26 15.67 -14.67
C GLU A 40 8.20 16.52 -13.93
N LYS A 41 7.17 16.98 -14.65
CA LYS A 41 6.13 17.85 -14.09
C LYS A 41 5.00 17.11 -13.38
N PHE A 42 4.55 15.98 -13.91
CA PHE A 42 3.41 15.22 -13.41
C PHE A 42 3.79 13.97 -12.62
N GLY A 43 5.05 13.53 -12.73
CA GLY A 43 5.52 12.28 -12.17
C GLY A 43 5.14 11.06 -13.01
N TYR A 44 5.71 9.91 -12.63
CA TYR A 44 5.37 8.63 -13.25
C TYR A 44 3.96 8.19 -12.87
N ASN A 45 3.30 7.47 -13.79
CA ASN A 45 2.02 6.82 -13.52
C ASN A 45 2.24 5.54 -12.71
N GLU A 46 2.57 5.69 -11.43
CA GLU A 46 2.81 4.60 -10.50
C GLU A 46 1.96 4.74 -9.23
N ILE A 47 1.52 3.60 -8.68
CA ILE A 47 0.83 3.57 -7.40
C ILE A 47 1.90 3.69 -6.32
N ARG A 48 1.89 4.79 -5.56
CA ARG A 48 2.83 5.01 -4.44
C ARG A 48 2.76 3.84 -3.46
N GLU A 49 3.86 3.11 -3.33
CA GLU A 49 4.03 2.07 -2.32
C GLU A 49 4.62 2.70 -1.06
N GLU A 50 3.82 2.81 0.00
CA GLU A 50 4.40 3.07 1.31
C GLU A 50 5.14 1.82 1.79
N LYS A 51 6.46 1.86 1.70
CA LYS A 51 7.33 0.87 2.34
C LYS A 51 7.22 1.03 3.85
N ARG A 52 6.30 0.31 4.48
CA ARG A 52 6.30 0.16 5.94
C ARG A 52 7.43 -0.78 6.33
N SER A 53 8.22 -0.39 7.31
CA SER A 53 9.29 -1.23 7.81
C SER A 53 8.70 -2.46 8.51
N PRO A 54 9.15 -3.68 8.19
CA PRO A 54 8.55 -4.92 8.70
C PRO A 54 8.62 -5.05 10.23
N LEU A 55 9.62 -4.44 10.87
CA LEU A 55 9.75 -4.39 12.33
C LEU A 55 8.63 -3.57 12.98
N ILE A 56 8.28 -2.41 12.42
CA ILE A 56 7.20 -1.57 12.94
C ILE A 56 5.85 -2.29 12.80
N ASP A 57 5.62 -2.98 11.68
CA ASP A 57 4.39 -3.77 11.50
C ASP A 57 4.31 -4.96 12.47
N PHE A 58 5.45 -5.55 12.83
CA PHE A 58 5.52 -6.61 13.86
C PHE A 58 5.12 -6.08 15.24
N PHE A 59 5.73 -4.99 15.71
CA PHE A 59 5.38 -4.40 17.01
C PHE A 59 3.96 -3.84 17.05
N LYS A 60 3.46 -3.29 15.93
CA LYS A 60 2.07 -2.83 15.83
C LYS A 60 1.05 -3.96 16.03
N ARG A 61 1.42 -5.22 15.77
CA ARG A 61 0.58 -6.39 16.02
C ARG A 61 0.35 -6.64 17.51
N TYR A 62 1.28 -6.22 18.37
CA TYR A 62 1.10 -6.23 19.83
C TYR A 62 0.20 -5.08 20.30
N TRP A 63 0.04 -4.02 19.50
CA TRP A 63 -0.70 -2.82 19.89
C TRP A 63 -2.15 -2.82 19.39
N GLY A 64 -2.93 -3.81 19.82
CA GLY A 64 -4.33 -3.97 19.44
C GLY A 64 -5.24 -4.34 20.63
N PRO A 65 -6.57 -4.20 20.48
CA PRO A 65 -7.52 -4.47 21.56
C PRO A 65 -7.47 -5.92 22.05
N MET A 66 -7.19 -6.87 21.15
CA MET A 66 -7.07 -8.30 21.50
C MET A 66 -5.76 -8.62 22.26
N PRO A 67 -4.56 -8.23 21.79
CA PRO A 67 -3.33 -8.34 22.59
C PRO A 67 -3.42 -7.68 23.97
N TRP A 68 -4.01 -6.48 24.08
CA TRP A 68 -4.19 -5.80 25.37
C TRP A 68 -5.00 -6.61 26.37
N LEU A 69 -6.06 -7.29 25.92
CA LEU A 69 -6.84 -8.17 26.77
C LEU A 69 -5.99 -9.33 27.31
N LEU A 70 -5.13 -9.90 26.46
CA LEU A 70 -4.23 -10.99 26.83
C LEU A 70 -3.08 -10.54 27.74
N GLU A 71 -2.53 -9.34 27.52
CA GLU A 71 -1.56 -8.74 28.44
C GLU A 71 -2.18 -8.54 29.83
N LEU A 72 -3.43 -8.07 29.90
CA LEU A 72 -4.17 -7.95 31.15
C LEU A 72 -4.36 -9.31 31.83
N ALA A 73 -4.69 -10.36 31.06
CA ALA A 73 -4.80 -11.72 31.58
C ALA A 73 -3.47 -12.27 32.11
N ILE A 74 -2.34 -11.98 31.45
CA ILE A 74 -0.99 -12.36 31.91
C ILE A 74 -0.68 -11.66 33.24
N VAL A 75 -0.94 -10.36 33.33
CA VAL A 75 -0.70 -9.58 34.56
C VAL A 75 -1.54 -10.13 35.72
N LEU A 76 -2.83 -10.40 35.49
CA LEU A 76 -3.72 -10.98 36.51
C LEU A 76 -3.23 -12.36 36.96
N SER A 77 -2.85 -13.25 36.04
CA SER A 77 -2.31 -14.57 36.38
C SER A 77 -1.02 -14.47 37.19
N CYS A 78 -0.10 -13.55 36.84
CA CYS A 78 1.11 -13.32 37.62
C CYS A 78 0.81 -12.83 39.05
N VAL A 79 -0.13 -11.89 39.21
CA VAL A 79 -0.54 -11.38 40.54
C VAL A 79 -1.18 -12.48 41.39
N LEU A 80 -1.90 -13.42 40.77
CA LEU A 80 -2.50 -14.57 41.43
C LEU A 80 -1.49 -15.70 41.74
N GLY A 81 -0.23 -15.58 41.29
CA GLY A 81 0.80 -16.62 41.45
C GLY A 81 0.70 -17.79 40.45
N HIS A 82 -0.14 -17.65 39.43
CA HIS A 82 -0.42 -18.61 38.37
C HIS A 82 0.59 -18.45 37.22
N TYR A 83 1.86 -18.74 37.52
CA TYR A 83 2.96 -18.50 36.57
C TYR A 83 2.89 -19.41 35.33
N LEU A 84 2.40 -20.64 35.47
CA LEU A 84 2.25 -21.57 34.34
C LEU A 84 1.21 -21.05 33.34
N GLU A 85 0.07 -20.58 33.81
CA GLU A 85 -0.97 -19.99 32.97
C GLU A 85 -0.46 -18.74 32.24
N ALA A 86 0.28 -17.87 32.95
CA ALA A 86 0.90 -16.70 32.34
C ALA A 86 1.86 -17.06 31.19
N ILE A 87 2.70 -18.09 31.37
CA ILE A 87 3.64 -18.57 30.35
C ILE A 87 2.91 -19.16 29.14
N ILE A 88 1.81 -19.88 29.35
CA ILE A 88 1.00 -20.45 28.26
C ILE A 88 0.41 -19.33 27.41
N ILE A 89 -0.20 -18.33 28.05
CA ILE A 89 -0.81 -17.18 27.34
C ILE A 89 0.25 -16.40 26.56
N PHE A 90 1.41 -16.14 27.18
CA PHE A 90 2.53 -15.46 26.54
C PHE A 90 3.06 -16.23 25.30
N THR A 91 3.19 -17.55 25.42
CA THR A 91 3.63 -18.41 24.31
C THR A 91 2.62 -18.37 23.16
N LEU A 92 1.33 -18.46 23.46
CA LEU A 92 0.26 -18.40 22.45
C LEU A 92 0.25 -17.04 21.73
N LEU A 93 0.43 -15.95 22.46
CA LEU A 93 0.53 -14.61 21.90
C LEU A 93 1.74 -14.48 20.97
N THR A 94 2.90 -14.99 21.39
CA THR A 94 4.13 -15.01 20.58
C THR A 94 3.92 -15.78 19.27
N ILE A 95 3.31 -16.96 19.33
CA ILE A 95 2.98 -17.77 18.14
C ILE A 95 2.03 -17.01 17.21
N ASN A 96 0.99 -16.36 17.75
CA ASN A 96 0.04 -15.59 16.95
C ASN A 96 0.74 -14.48 16.15
N VAL A 97 1.65 -13.75 16.80
CA VAL A 97 2.41 -12.69 16.12
C VAL A 97 3.31 -13.27 15.04
N ILE A 98 4.01 -14.38 15.30
CA ILE A 98 4.86 -15.05 14.30
C ILE A 98 4.03 -15.47 13.08
N ILE A 99 2.91 -16.16 13.29
CA ILE A 99 2.00 -16.59 12.21
C ILE A 99 1.50 -15.36 11.44
N GLY A 100 1.10 -14.30 12.15
CA GLY A 100 0.63 -13.06 11.55
C GLY A 100 1.68 -12.38 10.68
N PHE A 101 2.94 -12.36 11.13
CA PHE A 101 4.07 -11.78 10.40
C PHE A 101 4.39 -12.58 9.13
N VAL A 102 4.43 -13.91 9.24
CA VAL A 102 4.65 -14.81 8.10
C VAL A 102 3.53 -14.67 7.07
N HIS A 103 2.28 -14.61 7.52
CA HIS A 103 1.13 -14.41 6.64
C HIS A 103 1.18 -13.06 5.92
N SER A 104 1.54 -11.98 6.63
CA SER A 104 1.68 -10.64 6.05
C SER A 104 2.76 -10.61 4.94
N HIS A 105 3.94 -11.19 5.21
CA HIS A 105 5.00 -11.29 4.20
C HIS A 105 4.59 -12.11 2.98
N ARG A 106 3.85 -13.22 3.20
CA ARG A 106 3.36 -14.05 2.10
C ARG A 106 2.36 -13.28 1.22
N SER A 107 1.42 -12.56 1.83
CA SER A 107 0.43 -11.77 1.09
C SER A 107 1.07 -10.62 0.31
N GLN A 108 2.07 -9.94 0.88
CA GLN A 108 2.84 -8.92 0.17
C GLN A 108 3.58 -9.49 -1.05
N LYS A 109 4.23 -10.66 -0.91
CA LYS A 109 4.90 -11.34 -2.03
C LYS A 109 3.92 -11.72 -3.15
N VAL A 110 2.73 -12.19 -2.79
CA VAL A 110 1.68 -12.53 -3.78
C VAL A 110 1.21 -11.28 -4.53
N LEU A 111 0.98 -10.17 -3.80
CA LEU A 111 0.60 -8.89 -4.41
C LEU A 111 1.69 -8.35 -5.35
N GLU A 112 2.96 -8.42 -4.95
CA GLU A 112 4.08 -7.98 -5.78
C GLU A 112 4.18 -8.83 -7.07
N PHE A 113 4.01 -10.16 -6.95
CA PHE A 113 4.01 -11.06 -8.09
C PHE A 113 2.85 -10.78 -9.05
N LEU A 114 1.65 -10.55 -8.52
CA LEU A 114 0.48 -10.17 -9.33
C LEU A 114 0.70 -8.82 -10.02
N LYS A 115 1.23 -7.81 -9.32
CA LYS A 115 1.58 -6.52 -9.92
C LYS A 115 2.57 -6.66 -11.07
N LYS A 116 3.61 -7.49 -10.92
CA LYS A 116 4.58 -7.75 -12.00
C LYS A 116 3.94 -8.43 -13.21
N ARG A 117 3.00 -9.35 -13.00
CA ARG A 117 2.23 -9.99 -14.09
C ARG A 117 1.23 -9.04 -14.75
N LEU A 118 0.63 -8.15 -13.96
CA LEU A 118 -0.32 -7.15 -14.40
C LEU A 118 0.36 -5.81 -14.73
N ALA A 119 1.69 -5.78 -14.85
CA ALA A 119 2.42 -4.62 -15.35
C ALA A 119 2.05 -4.47 -16.84
N VAL A 120 0.91 -3.84 -17.08
CA VAL A 120 0.38 -3.60 -18.41
C VAL A 120 1.35 -2.69 -19.13
N LYS A 121 2.01 -3.23 -20.15
CA LYS A 121 2.75 -2.39 -21.10
C LYS A 121 1.72 -1.63 -21.92
N ALA A 122 1.69 -0.32 -21.76
CA ALA A 122 0.90 0.54 -22.63
C ALA A 122 1.62 0.69 -23.98
N ARG A 123 0.87 0.61 -25.08
CA ARG A 123 1.32 1.10 -26.39
C ARG A 123 0.73 2.50 -26.54
N VAL A 124 1.60 3.48 -26.73
CA VAL A 124 1.25 4.90 -26.97
C VAL A 124 1.62 5.28 -28.39
#